data_AF-A0A1X1NES9-F1
#
_entry.id   AF-A0A1X1NES9-F1
#
_cell.length_a   1.000
_cell.length_b   1.000
_cell.length_c   1.000
_cell.angle_alpha   90.00
_cell.angle_beta   90.00
_cell.angle_gamma   90.00
#
_symmetry.space_group_name_H-M   'P 1'
#
loop_
_entity.id
_entity.type
_entity.pdbx_description
1 polymer ?
#
loop_
_entity_poly.entity_id
_entity_poly.type
_entity_poly.pdbx_seq_one_letter_code
_entity_poly.pdbx_strand_id
1 'polypeptide(L)'
;MATRWMRVQVRQVQHVLADEQKALADEWLHAGFRETLSALEAGQEAGLSVEHHGSVVSWAGRPAIFLRLAHRKPDTPDCAFQVEEGLER
;
A
#
# COMPACT_ATOMS: atom_id res chain seq x y z
N MET A 1 -0.07 6.35 5.15
CA MET A 1 0.39 5.97 3.79
C MET A 1 0.52 4.45 3.69
N ALA A 2 0.37 3.90 2.49
CA ALA A 2 0.36 2.46 2.20
C ALA A 2 1.61 1.73 2.74
N THR A 3 2.80 2.31 2.58
CA THR A 3 4.06 1.72 3.06
C THR A 3 4.09 1.48 4.57
N ARG A 4 3.45 2.35 5.36
CA ARG A 4 3.33 2.14 6.82
C ARG A 4 2.47 0.92 7.14
N TRP A 5 1.36 0.74 6.43
CA TRP A 5 0.49 -0.43 6.60
C TRP A 5 1.22 -1.71 6.17
N MET A 6 1.91 -1.70 5.01
CA MET A 6 2.72 -2.82 4.55
C MET A 6 3.77 -3.23 5.58
N ARG A 7 4.52 -2.28 6.17
CA ARG A 7 5.49 -2.58 7.24
C ARG A 7 4.89 -3.27 8.46
N VAL A 8 3.64 -2.95 8.81
CA VAL A 8 2.93 -3.66 9.89
C VAL A 8 2.62 -5.09 9.48
N GLN A 9 2.07 -5.29 8.28
CA GLN A 9 1.73 -6.63 7.77
C GLN A 9 2.96 -7.54 7.64
N VAL A 10 4.07 -7.01 7.09
CA VAL A 10 5.32 -7.77 6.95
C VAL A 10 5.86 -8.21 8.32
N ARG A 11 5.85 -7.33 9.33
CA ARG A 11 6.25 -7.70 10.71
C ARG A 11 5.36 -8.78 11.31
N GLN A 12 4.06 -8.77 11.01
CA GLN A 12 3.13 -9.78 11.51
C GLN A 12 3.48 -11.18 10.99
N VAL A 13 3.86 -11.30 9.72
CA VAL A 13 4.15 -12.60 9.10
C VAL A 13 5.62 -13.01 9.14
N GLN A 14 6.55 -12.10 9.49
CA GLN A 14 7.99 -12.36 9.44
C GLN A 14 8.44 -13.62 10.21
N HIS A 15 7.76 -13.95 11.31
CA HIS A 15 8.11 -15.09 12.17
C HIS A 15 7.73 -16.46 11.59
N VAL A 16 6.83 -16.51 10.60
CA VAL A 16 6.40 -17.76 9.93
C VAL A 16 7.09 -17.99 8.58
N LEU A 17 7.92 -17.04 8.14
CA LEU A 17 8.68 -17.15 6.90
C LEU A 17 9.88 -18.08 7.08
N ALA A 18 10.24 -18.80 6.01
CA ALA A 18 11.51 -19.52 5.92
C ALA A 18 12.70 -18.54 5.98
N ASP A 19 13.89 -19.02 6.35
CA ASP A 19 15.04 -18.15 6.65
C ASP A 19 15.42 -17.19 5.51
N GLU A 20 15.38 -17.65 4.25
CA GLU A 20 15.64 -16.82 3.07
C GLU A 20 14.61 -15.69 2.93
N GLN A 21 13.33 -16.03 3.06
CA GLN A 21 12.22 -15.09 2.93
C GLN A 21 12.15 -14.13 4.12
N LYS A 22 12.57 -14.59 5.29
CA LYS A 22 12.73 -13.77 6.49
C LYS A 22 13.86 -12.76 6.31
N ALA A 23 14.98 -13.13 5.69
CA ALA A 23 16.08 -12.21 5.38
C ALA A 23 15.62 -11.13 4.39
N LEU A 24 14.91 -11.52 3.33
CA LEU A 24 14.30 -10.58 2.38
C LEU A 24 13.32 -9.60 3.07
N ALA A 25 12.43 -10.12 3.91
CA ALA A 25 11.50 -9.30 4.69
C ALA A 25 12.23 -8.36 5.65
N ASP A 26 13.32 -8.81 6.27
CA ASP A 26 14.12 -8.01 7.20
C ASP A 26 14.86 -6.87 6.48
N GLU A 27 15.49 -7.17 5.34
CA GLU A 27 16.13 -6.17 4.49
C GLU A 27 15.13 -5.08 4.06
N TRP A 28 13.94 -5.50 3.63
CA TRP A 28 12.89 -4.58 3.23
C TRP A 28 12.40 -3.71 4.40
N LEU A 29 12.23 -4.30 5.60
CA LEU A 29 11.81 -3.58 6.80
C LEU A 29 12.83 -2.52 7.28
N HIS A 30 14.12 -2.75 7.05
CA HIS A 30 15.22 -1.87 7.46
C HIS A 30 15.47 -0.75 6.46
N ALA A 31 15.61 -1.08 5.17
CA ALA A 31 15.95 -0.13 4.12
C ALA A 31 14.91 -0.12 2.99
N GLY A 32 14.58 -1.29 2.43
CA GLY A 32 13.80 -1.46 1.19
C GLY A 32 12.45 -0.74 1.11
N PHE A 33 11.82 -0.46 2.25
CA PHE A 33 10.56 0.29 2.29
C PHE A 33 10.71 1.74 1.80
N ARG A 34 11.91 2.33 1.86
CA ARG A 34 12.17 3.70 1.41
C ARG A 34 12.17 3.78 -0.12
N GLU A 35 12.73 2.78 -0.78
CA GLU A 35 12.71 2.62 -2.23
C GLU A 35 11.27 2.41 -2.71
N THR A 36 10.51 1.58 -1.98
CA THR A 36 9.07 1.40 -2.24
C THR A 36 8.32 2.72 -2.09
N LEU A 37 8.59 3.50 -1.04
CA LEU A 37 7.97 4.81 -0.84
C LEU A 37 8.31 5.77 -1.98
N SER A 38 9.60 5.87 -2.34
CA SER A 38 10.08 6.72 -3.43
C SER A 38 9.41 6.38 -4.77
N ALA A 39 9.30 5.09 -5.10
CA ALA A 39 8.61 4.64 -6.31
C ALA A 39 7.12 5.03 -6.31
N LEU A 40 6.43 4.86 -5.17
CA LEU A 40 5.03 5.27 -5.03
C LEU A 40 4.87 6.79 -5.13
N GLU A 41 5.79 7.57 -4.57
CA GLU A 41 5.80 9.04 -4.71
C GLU A 41 6.06 9.47 -6.16
N ALA A 42 6.83 8.69 -6.92
CA ALA A 42 7.04 8.86 -8.35
C ALA A 42 5.87 8.36 -9.23
N GLY A 43 4.76 7.90 -8.63
CA GLY A 43 3.59 7.42 -9.38
C GLY A 43 3.71 5.97 -9.88
N GLN A 44 4.74 5.24 -9.49
CA GLN A 44 4.99 3.86 -9.92
C GLN A 44 4.33 2.85 -8.97
N GLU A 45 3.94 1.69 -9.49
CA GLU A 45 3.55 0.56 -8.64
C GLU A 45 4.81 -0.03 -7.99
N ALA A 46 4.74 -0.29 -6.69
CA ALA A 46 5.86 -0.88 -5.94
C ALA A 46 5.38 -1.69 -4.74
N GLY A 47 6.19 -2.65 -4.31
CA GLY A 47 5.78 -3.62 -3.30
C GLY A 47 6.88 -4.56 -2.83
N LEU A 48 6.46 -5.55 -2.03
CA LEU A 48 7.27 -6.68 -1.57
C LEU A 48 6.48 -7.96 -1.85
N SER A 49 7.18 -9.00 -2.32
CA SER A 49 6.66 -10.35 -2.42
C SER A 49 7.55 -11.28 -1.61
N VAL A 50 6.94 -12.19 -0.86
CA VAL A 50 7.64 -13.26 -0.13
C VAL A 50 6.97 -14.59 -0.39
N GLU A 51 7.75 -15.67 -0.35
CA GLU A 51 7.23 -17.03 -0.43
C GLU A 51 6.88 -17.60 0.94
N HIS A 52 5.76 -18.31 1.03
CA HIS A 52 5.30 -18.98 2.25
C HIS A 52 4.56 -20.27 1.90
N HIS A 53 5.12 -21.42 2.29
CA HIS A 53 4.56 -22.76 2.04
C HIS A 53 4.10 -22.99 0.58
N GLY A 54 4.91 -22.56 -0.40
CA GLY A 54 4.59 -22.71 -1.83
C GLY A 54 3.55 -21.73 -2.36
N SER A 55 3.11 -20.77 -1.54
CA SER A 55 2.29 -19.63 -1.95
C SER A 55 3.13 -18.35 -1.96
N VAL A 56 2.79 -17.39 -2.82
CA VAL A 56 3.41 -16.06 -2.82
C VAL A 56 2.46 -15.08 -2.15
N VAL A 57 2.96 -14.35 -1.16
CA VAL A 57 2.25 -13.24 -0.53
C VAL A 57 2.86 -11.94 -1.04
N SER A 58 2.06 -11.12 -1.70
CA SER A 58 2.49 -9.85 -2.26
C SER A 58 1.74 -8.69 -1.62
N TRP A 59 2.49 -7.71 -1.12
CA TRP A 59 1.97 -6.39 -0.77
C TRP A 59 2.42 -5.42 -1.84
N ALA A 60 1.47 -4.82 -2.56
CA ALA A 60 1.76 -3.81 -3.57
C ALA A 60 0.90 -2.57 -3.34
N GLY A 61 1.47 -1.40 -3.62
CA GLY A 61 0.76 -0.14 -3.70
C GLY A 61 0.80 0.37 -5.14
N ARG A 62 -0.32 0.94 -5.60
CA ARG A 62 -0.36 1.71 -6.84
C ARG A 62 -0.95 3.10 -6.55
N PRO A 63 -0.23 4.19 -6.84
CA PRO A 63 -0.74 5.54 -6.62
C PRO A 63 -2.02 5.76 -7.44
N ALA A 64 -3.11 6.15 -6.78
CA ALA A 64 -4.35 6.55 -7.44
C ALA A 64 -4.26 8.03 -7.80
N ILE A 65 -4.01 8.32 -9.08
CA ILE A 65 -4.08 9.69 -9.59
C ILE A 65 -5.55 10.01 -9.85
N PHE A 66 -6.16 10.79 -8.97
CA PHE A 66 -7.46 11.38 -9.23
C PHE A 66 -7.27 12.49 -10.26
N LEU A 67 -7.72 12.24 -11.49
CA LEU A 67 -7.87 13.31 -12.48
C LEU A 67 -8.84 14.34 -11.89
N ARG A 68 -8.50 15.64 -11.98
CA ARG A 68 -9.42 16.70 -11.57
C ARG A 68 -10.75 16.46 -12.27
N LEU A 69 -11.81 16.36 -11.48
CA LEU A 69 -13.19 16.06 -11.86
C LEU A 69 -13.84 17.19 -12.69
N ALA A 70 -13.12 17.78 -13.65
CA ALA A 70 -13.60 18.95 -14.37
C ALA A 70 -14.85 18.66 -15.21
N HIS A 71 -15.13 17.40 -15.59
CA HIS A 71 -16.15 17.05 -16.58
C HIS A 71 -17.06 15.85 -16.21
N ARG A 72 -17.39 15.61 -14.92
CA ARG A 72 -18.47 14.66 -14.61
C ARG A 72 -19.82 15.33 -14.93
N LYS A 73 -20.45 14.93 -16.04
CA LYS A 73 -21.85 15.20 -16.39
C LYS A 73 -22.80 14.55 -15.34
N PRO A 74 -24.07 15.00 -15.22
CA PRO A 74 -24.91 14.92 -14.00
C PRO A 74 -25.23 13.55 -13.37
N ASP A 75 -24.78 12.41 -13.90
CA ASP A 75 -24.95 11.08 -13.27
C ASP A 75 -23.86 10.78 -12.22
N THR A 76 -23.76 11.67 -11.24
CA THR A 76 -22.95 11.43 -10.06
C THR A 76 -23.86 10.85 -8.98
N PRO A 77 -23.54 9.69 -8.36
CA PRO A 77 -24.35 9.17 -7.27
C PRO A 77 -24.30 10.15 -6.09
N ASP A 78 -25.41 10.31 -5.38
CA ASP A 78 -25.58 11.31 -4.31
C ASP A 78 -24.48 11.23 -3.23
N CYS A 79 -23.90 10.05 -3.03
CA CYS A 79 -22.81 9.82 -2.07
C CYS A 79 -21.51 10.59 -2.41
N ALA A 80 -21.35 11.11 -3.62
CA ALA A 80 -20.14 11.84 -4.02
C ALA A 80 -19.99 13.23 -3.37
N PHE A 81 -21.08 13.75 -2.78
CA PHE A 81 -21.09 15.06 -2.11
C PHE A 81 -21.30 14.96 -0.60
N GLN A 82 -21.45 13.75 -0.07
CA GLN A 82 -21.56 13.54 1.38
C GLN A 82 -20.15 13.54 1.99
N VAL A 83 -19.63 14.74 2.25
CA VAL A 83 -18.57 14.92 3.24
C VAL A 83 -19.29 14.91 4.59
N GLU A 84 -19.08 13.87 5.39
CA GLU A 84 -19.69 13.78 6.72
C GLU A 84 -19.29 15.02 7.55
N GLU A 85 -20.24 15.93 7.79
CA GLU A 85 -20.18 16.99 8.80
C GLU A 85 -20.15 16.36 10.20
N GLY A 86 -19.01 15.74 10.54
CA GLY A 86 -18.83 14.99 11.77
C GLY A 86 -17.48 15.23 12.47
N LEU A 87 -16.80 16.35 12.17
CA LEU A 87 -15.60 16.75 12.90
C LEU A 87 -15.61 18.23 13.26
N GLU A 88 -16.63 18.65 14.01
CA GLU A 88 -16.52 19.79 14.93
C GLU A 88 -17.05 19.37 16.30
N ARG A 89 -16.12 19.03 17.19
CA ARG A 89 -16.22 19.29 18.64
C ARG A 89 -14.85 19.58 19.20
#